data_AF-A0A2A4INI9-F1
#
_entry.id   AF-A0A2A4INI9-F1
#
_cell.length_a   1.000
_cell.length_b   1.000
_cell.length_c   1.000
_cell.angle_alpha   90.00
_cell.angle_beta   90.00
_cell.angle_gamma   90.00
#
_symmetry.space_group_name_H-M   'P 1'
#
loop_
_entity.id
_entity.type
_entity.pdbx_description
1 polymer ?
#
loop_
_entity_poly.entity_id
_entity_poly.type
_entity_poly.pdbx_seq_one_letter_code
_entity_poly.pdbx_strand_id
1 'polypeptide(L)'
;MKKINQLHENDEHEKIIEIITAISNEERDSELFSLLARAYNNTERYDEALDNLMYIREEGIDDALWNYRVGYAYYYKGEKEKAENYFKKAYDLNNEDIDAYNFYMLCSEDRDDGINFEERVNRFWKWFEENEKIISDFIDKKSDMSSDEIIEFVSNGVSLISNNLQFNFGGDYEFTFTVEGKEYLFYLTPRIVAAMPEKLKSKWKFSPYMPKQDITNSNFKMYNKDLSFKEILVSAEYDDNTNFFNLKFYNKKLNELKEDYAYNAFYIMLEHAVGENILKLYLLGNIEKSDKRLDSMIELTKLYDFIVDTLKSKNKDIIVEPINRYTVYECKPTDNFFREDIFIGNTCYMELISDYANYNIDVVVNISKMGARAVYLAYVFADNKENDFNDENINKKLLDERNKITDELESIMGKREGGKEIGIILGNAFGVAGGYIDLLLYNQDEFINRAQEVLKNYNYKFRLLRFRQYSDIIKTFNEDIN
;
A
#
# COMPACT_ATOMS: atom_id res chain seq x y z
N MET A 1 19.94 14.69 34.61
CA MET A 1 18.77 14.88 33.73
C MET A 1 18.92 16.03 32.74
N LYS A 2 18.78 17.33 33.11
CA LYS A 2 18.83 18.44 32.13
C LYS A 2 20.06 18.42 31.19
N LYS A 3 21.26 18.19 31.74
CA LYS A 3 22.50 18.08 30.94
C LYS A 3 22.48 16.89 29.97
N ILE A 4 21.94 15.74 30.38
CA ILE A 4 21.85 14.54 29.53
C ILE A 4 20.86 14.77 28.39
N ASN A 5 19.72 15.40 28.67
CA ASN A 5 18.73 15.73 27.64
C ASN A 5 19.31 16.70 26.61
N GLN A 6 20.03 17.73 27.05
CA GLN A 6 20.69 18.67 26.15
C GLN A 6 21.76 17.99 25.28
N LEU A 7 22.56 17.08 25.84
CA LEU A 7 23.52 16.30 25.05
C LEU A 7 22.84 15.40 24.02
N HIS A 8 21.66 14.85 24.36
CA HIS A 8 20.90 14.01 23.44
C HIS A 8 20.32 14.84 22.29
N GLU A 9 19.77 16.02 22.56
CA GLU A 9 19.29 16.97 21.56
C GLU A 9 20.39 17.46 20.59
N ASN A 10 21.66 17.39 21.01
CA ASN A 10 22.83 17.75 20.21
C ASN A 10 23.50 16.54 19.54
N ASP A 11 22.91 15.35 19.58
CA ASP A 11 23.49 14.09 19.09
C ASP A 11 24.84 13.71 19.74
N GLU A 12 25.14 14.25 20.93
CA GLU A 12 26.37 14.01 21.68
C GLU A 12 26.30 12.73 22.53
N HIS A 13 25.89 11.61 21.91
CA HIS A 13 25.56 10.36 22.61
C HIS A 13 26.77 9.70 23.30
N GLU A 14 27.97 9.79 22.72
CA GLU A 14 29.19 9.30 23.38
C GLU A 14 29.45 9.97 24.74
N LYS A 15 29.18 11.29 24.83
CA LYS A 15 29.36 12.03 26.09
C LYS A 15 28.33 11.62 27.14
N ILE A 16 27.12 11.25 26.72
CA ILE A 16 26.11 10.69 27.63
C ILE A 16 26.63 9.39 28.23
N ILE A 17 27.22 8.53 27.38
CA ILE A 17 27.78 7.24 27.80
C ILE A 17 28.93 7.44 28.77
N GLU A 18 29.88 8.32 28.46
CA GLU A 18 30.98 8.68 29.36
C GLU A 18 30.47 9.17 30.73
N ILE A 19 29.47 10.05 30.75
CA ILE A 19 28.92 10.62 32.00
C ILE A 19 28.25 9.55 32.85
N ILE A 20 27.42 8.69 32.25
CA ILE A 20 26.66 7.69 33.02
C ILE A 20 27.58 6.52 33.44
N THR A 21 28.51 6.11 32.58
CA THR A 21 29.43 5.00 32.90
C THR A 21 30.44 5.33 33.99
N ALA A 22 30.71 6.62 34.25
CA ALA A 22 31.51 7.09 35.38
C ALA A 22 30.83 6.85 36.75
N ILE A 23 29.51 6.62 36.77
CA ILE A 23 28.75 6.22 37.96
C ILE A 23 28.81 4.69 38.06
N SER A 24 29.10 4.14 39.24
CA SER A 24 29.15 2.69 39.44
C SER A 24 27.77 2.05 39.17
N ASN A 25 27.74 0.78 38.76
CA ASN A 25 26.47 0.10 38.43
C ASN A 25 25.53 0.05 39.66
N GLU A 26 26.06 -0.06 40.87
CA GLU A 26 25.30 -0.11 42.12
C GLU A 26 24.62 1.23 42.47
N GLU A 27 25.13 2.34 41.92
CA GLU A 27 24.62 3.70 42.17
C GLU A 27 23.69 4.21 41.05
N ARG A 28 23.49 3.42 39.98
CA ARG A 28 22.57 3.77 38.89
C ARG A 28 21.15 3.32 39.24
N ASP A 29 20.21 4.22 39.09
CA ASP A 29 18.78 3.91 39.09
C ASP A 29 18.31 3.44 37.70
N SER A 30 17.06 2.98 37.61
CA SER A 30 16.49 2.48 36.36
C SER A 30 16.44 3.54 35.25
N GLU A 31 16.28 4.81 35.60
CA GLU A 31 16.32 5.91 34.63
C GLU A 31 17.72 6.06 34.01
N LEU A 32 18.78 6.00 34.81
CA LEU A 32 20.17 6.06 34.29
C LEU A 32 20.51 4.85 33.41
N PHE A 33 20.09 3.64 33.79
CA PHE A 33 20.23 2.46 32.92
C PHE A 33 19.48 2.63 31.60
N SER A 34 18.25 3.14 31.66
CA SER A 34 17.42 3.36 30.48
C SER A 34 18.02 4.43 29.55
N LEU A 35 18.51 5.56 30.10
CA LEU A 35 19.18 6.62 29.33
C LEU A 35 20.50 6.15 28.71
N LEU A 36 21.27 5.34 29.44
CA LEU A 36 22.49 4.74 28.93
C LEU A 36 22.20 3.81 27.75
N ALA A 37 21.17 2.97 27.86
CA ALA A 37 20.73 2.12 26.77
C ALA A 37 20.28 2.91 25.53
N ARG A 38 19.57 4.03 25.71
CA ARG A 38 19.21 4.93 24.59
C ARG A 38 20.44 5.47 23.88
N ALA A 39 21.45 5.90 24.64
CA ALA A 39 22.69 6.41 24.05
C ALA A 39 23.47 5.30 23.32
N TYR A 40 23.47 4.07 23.86
CA TYR A 40 24.04 2.90 23.18
C TYR A 40 23.30 2.58 21.88
N ASN A 41 21.96 2.57 21.87
CA ASN A 41 21.16 2.40 20.66
C ASN A 41 21.52 3.43 19.57
N ASN A 42 21.64 4.71 19.93
CA ASN A 42 21.97 5.76 18.97
C ASN A 42 23.46 5.78 18.54
N THR A 43 24.30 4.94 19.15
CA THR A 43 25.70 4.72 18.73
C THR A 43 25.91 3.32 18.19
N GLU A 44 24.81 2.65 17.80
CA GLU A 44 24.78 1.32 17.19
C GLU A 44 25.37 0.19 18.06
N ARG A 45 25.47 0.42 19.38
CA ARG A 45 25.93 -0.54 20.39
C ARG A 45 24.75 -1.30 21.00
N TYR A 46 24.08 -2.07 20.15
CA TYR A 46 22.79 -2.68 20.49
C TYR A 46 22.88 -3.77 21.56
N ASP A 47 23.99 -4.51 21.62
CA ASP A 47 24.21 -5.52 22.67
C ASP A 47 24.34 -4.84 24.04
N GLU A 48 25.13 -3.77 24.16
CA GLU A 48 25.25 -3.00 25.39
C GLU A 48 23.94 -2.32 25.78
N ALA A 49 23.15 -1.85 24.81
CA ALA A 49 21.81 -1.33 25.08
C ALA A 49 20.91 -2.40 25.68
N LEU A 50 20.88 -3.61 25.10
CA LEU A 50 20.11 -4.74 25.62
C LEU A 50 20.57 -5.18 27.00
N ASP A 51 21.87 -5.24 27.28
CA ASP A 51 22.39 -5.59 28.60
C ASP A 51 21.89 -4.64 29.68
N ASN A 52 21.91 -3.32 29.41
CA ASN A 52 21.39 -2.31 30.34
C ASN A 52 19.87 -2.39 30.51
N LEU A 53 19.11 -2.62 29.43
CA LEU A 53 17.65 -2.73 29.48
C LEU A 53 17.22 -4.00 30.21
N MET A 54 17.88 -5.13 29.95
CA MET A 54 17.57 -6.41 30.59
C MET A 54 17.92 -6.43 32.07
N TYR A 55 18.93 -5.66 32.50
CA TYR A 55 19.23 -5.46 33.92
C TYR A 55 18.05 -4.88 34.70
N ILE A 56 17.27 -3.97 34.08
CA ILE A 56 16.11 -3.30 34.70
C ILE A 56 14.77 -3.89 34.23
N ARG A 57 14.78 -5.12 33.67
CA ARG A 57 13.59 -5.73 33.04
C ARG A 57 12.38 -5.80 33.96
N GLU A 58 12.56 -6.19 35.23
CA GLU A 58 11.44 -6.34 36.16
C GLU A 58 10.69 -5.01 36.38
N GLU A 59 11.41 -3.88 36.39
CA GLU A 59 10.84 -2.54 36.50
C GLU A 59 10.29 -2.03 35.16
N GLY A 60 10.95 -2.37 34.05
CA GLY A 60 10.66 -1.80 32.73
C GLY A 60 9.66 -2.58 31.86
N ILE A 61 9.35 -3.84 32.18
CA ILE A 61 8.57 -4.69 31.26
C ILE A 61 7.18 -4.15 30.96
N ASP A 62 6.57 -3.38 31.85
CA ASP A 62 5.25 -2.74 31.67
C ASP A 62 5.35 -1.23 31.36
N ASP A 63 6.55 -0.73 31.04
CA ASP A 63 6.79 0.63 30.57
C ASP A 63 6.92 0.65 29.03
N ALA A 64 6.16 1.54 28.37
CA ALA A 64 6.14 1.61 26.91
C ALA A 64 7.51 1.99 26.31
N LEU A 65 8.21 2.94 26.95
CA LEU A 65 9.49 3.46 26.46
C LEU A 65 10.62 2.43 26.59
N TRP A 66 10.64 1.65 27.68
CA TRP A 66 11.55 0.52 27.85
C TRP A 66 11.32 -0.52 26.75
N ASN A 67 10.06 -0.92 26.51
CA ASN A 67 9.73 -1.87 25.45
C ASN A 67 10.16 -1.34 24.08
N TYR A 68 9.91 -0.07 23.77
CA TYR A 68 10.37 0.57 22.54
C TYR A 68 11.90 0.48 22.37
N ARG A 69 12.68 0.81 23.42
CA ARG A 69 14.16 0.76 23.37
C ARG A 69 14.70 -0.65 23.20
N VAL A 70 14.05 -1.65 23.79
CA VAL A 70 14.40 -3.07 23.60
C VAL A 70 14.06 -3.51 22.18
N GLY A 71 12.88 -3.16 21.69
CA GLY A 71 12.45 -3.41 20.31
C GLY A 71 13.44 -2.82 19.31
N TYR A 72 13.84 -1.57 19.50
CA TYR A 72 14.82 -0.87 18.68
C TYR A 72 16.15 -1.62 18.61
N ALA A 73 16.71 -2.02 19.76
CA ALA A 73 17.96 -2.75 19.81
C ALA A 73 17.86 -4.11 19.07
N TYR A 74 16.79 -4.87 19.27
CA TYR A 74 16.59 -6.13 18.53
C TYR A 74 16.39 -5.91 17.03
N TYR A 75 15.69 -4.86 16.62
CA TYR A 75 15.42 -4.56 15.22
C TYR A 75 16.70 -4.32 14.44
N TYR A 76 17.56 -3.42 14.93
CA TYR A 76 18.81 -3.10 14.25
C TYR A 76 19.88 -4.20 14.39
N LYS A 77 19.73 -5.12 15.34
CA LYS A 77 20.48 -6.40 15.35
C LYS A 77 20.01 -7.41 14.29
N GLY A 78 18.91 -7.14 13.60
CA GLY A 78 18.29 -8.07 12.66
C GLY A 78 17.41 -9.14 13.31
N GLU A 79 17.18 -9.07 14.63
CA GLU A 79 16.31 -10.00 15.37
C GLU A 79 14.84 -9.54 15.33
N LYS A 80 14.30 -9.34 14.11
CA LYS A 80 12.98 -8.72 13.86
C LYS A 80 11.82 -9.41 14.61
N GLU A 81 11.86 -10.74 14.78
CA GLU A 81 10.80 -11.46 15.52
C GLU A 81 10.76 -11.11 17.01
N LYS A 82 11.92 -10.89 17.62
CA LYS A 82 11.97 -10.42 19.02
C LYS A 82 11.53 -8.96 19.08
N ALA A 83 12.04 -8.14 18.17
CA ALA A 83 11.70 -6.72 18.09
C ALA A 83 10.19 -6.49 18.00
N GLU A 84 9.50 -7.26 17.13
CA GLU A 84 8.05 -7.20 16.94
C GLU A 84 7.28 -7.32 18.26
N ASN A 85 7.63 -8.30 19.09
CA ASN A 85 6.93 -8.53 20.37
C ASN A 85 7.05 -7.31 21.31
N TYR A 86 8.22 -6.69 21.35
CA TYR A 86 8.46 -5.52 22.19
C TYR A 86 7.81 -4.25 21.63
N PHE A 87 7.89 -4.02 20.31
CA PHE A 87 7.19 -2.89 19.69
C PHE A 87 5.68 -3.00 19.79
N LYS A 88 5.13 -4.22 19.59
CA LYS A 88 3.71 -4.47 19.82
C LYS A 88 3.33 -4.15 21.26
N LYS A 89 4.11 -4.60 22.24
CA LYS A 89 3.85 -4.29 23.66
C LYS A 89 3.95 -2.78 23.95
N ALA A 90 4.93 -2.09 23.38
CA ALA A 90 5.06 -0.64 23.51
C ALA A 90 3.81 0.08 22.97
N TYR A 91 3.34 -0.32 21.79
CA TYR A 91 2.12 0.23 21.17
C TYR A 91 0.84 -0.13 21.95
N ASP A 92 0.71 -1.36 22.44
CA ASP A 92 -0.43 -1.79 23.26
C ASP A 92 -0.50 -0.98 24.58
N LEU A 93 0.65 -0.57 25.14
CA LEU A 93 0.74 0.26 26.35
C LEU A 93 0.54 1.76 26.06
N ASN A 94 0.91 2.24 24.87
CA ASN A 94 0.73 3.61 24.41
C ASN A 94 0.36 3.64 22.91
N ASN A 95 -0.94 3.62 22.62
CA ASN A 95 -1.46 3.54 21.26
C ASN A 95 -1.31 4.84 20.44
N GLU A 96 -0.82 5.92 21.07
CA GLU A 96 -0.49 7.18 20.39
C GLU A 96 0.98 7.21 19.90
N ASP A 97 1.79 6.21 20.26
CA ASP A 97 3.18 6.08 19.82
C ASP A 97 3.25 5.54 18.37
N ILE A 98 3.28 6.47 17.42
CA ILE A 98 3.36 6.19 15.97
C ILE A 98 4.66 5.46 15.63
N ASP A 99 5.77 5.77 16.30
CA ASP A 99 7.06 5.12 16.03
C ASP A 99 7.03 3.66 16.46
N ALA A 100 6.48 3.36 17.64
CA ALA A 100 6.29 1.98 18.09
C ALA A 100 5.41 1.18 17.12
N TYR A 101 4.32 1.76 16.64
CA TYR A 101 3.46 1.14 15.61
C TYR A 101 4.21 0.88 14.30
N ASN A 102 4.93 1.88 13.80
CA ASN A 102 5.67 1.79 12.55
C ASN A 102 6.74 0.69 12.62
N PHE A 103 7.53 0.65 13.69
CA PHE A 103 8.53 -0.39 13.87
C PHE A 103 7.91 -1.78 14.06
N TYR A 104 6.80 -1.90 14.80
CA TYR A 104 6.04 -3.14 14.91
C TYR A 104 5.67 -3.69 13.53
N MET A 105 5.08 -2.84 12.69
CA MET A 105 4.66 -3.21 11.34
C MET A 105 5.86 -3.52 10.42
N LEU A 106 6.95 -2.75 10.50
CA LEU A 106 8.19 -3.01 9.74
C LEU A 106 8.87 -4.33 10.09
N CYS A 107 8.71 -4.82 11.34
CA CYS A 107 9.19 -6.16 11.69
C CYS A 107 8.52 -7.25 10.84
N SER A 108 7.32 -6.99 10.33
CA SER A 108 6.55 -7.92 9.48
C SER A 108 6.74 -7.68 7.97
N GLU A 109 7.40 -6.60 7.54
CA GLU A 109 7.53 -6.21 6.12
C GLU A 109 8.15 -7.33 5.28
N ASP A 110 9.27 -7.91 5.72
CA ASP A 110 9.96 -9.00 5.02
C ASP A 110 9.59 -10.39 5.56
N ARG A 111 8.57 -10.51 6.43
CA ARG A 111 8.08 -11.82 6.91
C ARG A 111 7.18 -12.45 5.85
N ASP A 112 7.77 -12.79 4.71
CA ASP A 112 7.22 -13.80 3.82
C ASP A 112 7.95 -15.14 4.03
N ASP A 113 7.32 -16.23 3.64
CA ASP A 113 7.91 -17.57 3.62
C ASP A 113 8.98 -17.73 2.53
N GLY A 114 9.58 -16.64 2.06
CA GLY A 114 10.49 -16.57 0.92
C GLY A 114 9.76 -16.66 -0.43
N ILE A 115 8.46 -16.41 -0.45
CA ILE A 115 7.60 -16.63 -1.61
C ILE A 115 7.04 -15.31 -2.11
N ASN A 116 7.49 -14.93 -3.30
CA ASN A 116 7.03 -13.72 -3.98
C ASN A 116 5.57 -13.85 -4.46
N PHE A 117 4.99 -12.71 -4.83
CA PHE A 117 3.60 -12.63 -5.27
C PHE A 117 3.33 -13.50 -6.50
N GLU A 118 4.24 -13.52 -7.48
CA GLU A 118 4.09 -14.35 -8.67
C GLU A 118 3.88 -15.84 -8.33
N GLU A 119 4.73 -16.40 -7.47
CA GLU A 119 4.64 -17.80 -7.05
C GLU A 119 3.38 -18.07 -6.23
N ARG A 120 2.96 -17.13 -5.38
CA ARG A 120 1.68 -17.21 -4.65
C ARG A 120 0.47 -17.28 -5.61
N VAL A 121 0.46 -16.45 -6.64
CA VAL A 121 -0.58 -16.48 -7.69
C VAL A 121 -0.56 -17.82 -8.43
N ASN A 122 0.61 -18.34 -8.77
CA ASN A 122 0.73 -19.65 -9.42
C ASN A 122 0.17 -20.78 -8.54
N ARG A 123 0.44 -20.75 -7.23
CA ARG A 123 -0.09 -21.71 -6.26
C ARG A 123 -1.60 -21.65 -6.15
N PHE A 124 -2.16 -20.45 -6.06
CA PHE A 124 -3.61 -20.26 -6.05
C PHE A 124 -4.26 -20.85 -7.30
N TRP A 125 -3.75 -20.55 -8.50
CA TRP A 125 -4.34 -21.06 -9.72
C TRP A 125 -4.21 -22.57 -9.86
N LYS A 126 -3.06 -23.14 -9.47
CA LYS A 126 -2.89 -24.59 -9.41
C LYS A 126 -3.92 -25.22 -8.47
N TRP A 127 -4.06 -24.67 -7.26
CA TRP A 127 -5.06 -25.12 -6.29
C TRP A 127 -6.48 -25.00 -6.86
N PHE A 128 -6.83 -23.88 -7.50
CA PHE A 128 -8.16 -23.67 -8.06
C PHE A 128 -8.47 -24.68 -9.16
N GLU A 129 -7.52 -24.96 -10.05
CA GLU A 129 -7.70 -25.98 -11.09
C GLU A 129 -7.90 -27.39 -10.54
N GLU A 130 -7.14 -27.76 -9.50
CA GLU A 130 -7.25 -29.07 -8.84
C GLU A 130 -8.59 -29.23 -8.10
N ASN A 131 -9.15 -28.12 -7.62
CA ASN A 131 -10.35 -28.09 -6.77
C ASN A 131 -11.60 -27.52 -7.46
N GLU A 132 -11.52 -27.15 -8.74
CA GLU A 132 -12.60 -26.49 -9.50
C GLU A 132 -13.91 -27.29 -9.45
N LYS A 133 -13.82 -28.62 -9.46
CA LYS A 133 -14.99 -29.50 -9.43
C LYS A 133 -15.76 -29.40 -8.12
N ILE A 134 -15.06 -29.24 -7.00
CA ILE A 134 -15.67 -29.10 -5.66
C ILE A 134 -16.48 -27.80 -5.62
N ILE A 135 -15.88 -26.70 -6.11
CA ILE A 135 -16.51 -25.38 -6.12
C ILE A 135 -17.70 -25.37 -7.08
N SER A 136 -17.55 -25.95 -8.28
CA SER A 136 -18.63 -26.01 -9.26
C SER A 136 -19.77 -26.94 -8.85
N ASP A 137 -19.51 -28.05 -8.16
CA ASP A 137 -20.57 -28.91 -7.62
C ASP A 137 -21.36 -28.20 -6.52
N PHE A 138 -20.71 -27.37 -5.71
CA PHE A 138 -21.43 -26.52 -4.77
C PHE A 138 -22.35 -25.52 -5.50
N ILE A 139 -21.84 -24.81 -6.51
CA ILE A 139 -22.62 -23.86 -7.32
C ILE A 139 -23.82 -24.55 -8.00
N ASP A 140 -23.60 -25.74 -8.58
CA ASP A 140 -24.62 -26.54 -9.25
C ASP A 140 -25.61 -27.22 -8.28
N LYS A 141 -25.46 -27.02 -6.97
CA LYS A 141 -26.25 -27.68 -5.91
C LYS A 141 -26.18 -29.22 -5.99
N LYS A 142 -25.00 -29.73 -6.34
CA LYS A 142 -24.64 -31.16 -6.39
C LYS A 142 -23.79 -31.60 -5.20
N SER A 143 -23.36 -30.66 -4.36
CA SER A 143 -22.60 -30.90 -3.14
C SER A 143 -23.52 -30.87 -1.91
N ASP A 144 -23.18 -31.67 -0.89
CA ASP A 144 -23.82 -31.66 0.43
C ASP A 144 -23.17 -30.65 1.40
N MET A 145 -22.09 -29.96 0.97
CA MET A 145 -21.42 -28.96 1.80
C MET A 145 -22.34 -27.79 2.15
N SER A 146 -22.28 -27.36 3.41
CA SER A 146 -22.87 -26.11 3.86
C SER A 146 -22.13 -24.89 3.29
N SER A 147 -22.76 -23.71 3.38
CA SER A 147 -22.14 -22.44 2.99
C SER A 147 -20.85 -22.16 3.76
N ASP A 148 -20.81 -22.45 5.07
CA ASP A 148 -19.63 -22.20 5.89
C ASP A 148 -18.47 -23.11 5.50
N GLU A 149 -18.74 -24.41 5.25
CA GLU A 149 -17.71 -25.38 4.83
C GLU A 149 -17.08 -25.01 3.49
N ILE A 150 -17.88 -24.57 2.50
CA ILE A 150 -17.31 -24.17 1.20
C ILE A 150 -16.59 -22.84 1.29
N ILE A 151 -17.06 -21.89 2.11
CA ILE A 151 -16.37 -20.62 2.34
C ILE A 151 -15.00 -20.90 2.95
N GLU A 152 -14.93 -21.70 4.02
CA GLU A 152 -13.66 -22.09 4.64
C GLU A 152 -12.72 -22.80 3.64
N PHE A 153 -13.27 -23.72 2.84
CA PHE A 153 -12.50 -24.42 1.81
C PHE A 153 -11.89 -23.46 0.79
N VAL A 154 -12.67 -22.51 0.27
CA VAL A 154 -12.18 -21.53 -0.71
C VAL A 154 -11.25 -20.50 -0.06
N SER A 155 -11.50 -20.10 1.18
CA SER A 155 -10.62 -19.25 1.97
C SER A 155 -9.24 -19.87 2.13
N ASN A 156 -9.14 -21.18 2.35
CA ASN A 156 -7.84 -21.89 2.37
C ASN A 156 -7.11 -21.78 1.02
N GLY A 157 -7.82 -21.84 -0.10
CA GLY A 157 -7.24 -21.60 -1.42
C GLY A 157 -6.76 -20.17 -1.62
N VAL A 158 -7.59 -19.19 -1.29
CA VAL A 158 -7.25 -17.75 -1.41
C VAL A 158 -6.10 -17.36 -0.47
N SER A 159 -5.99 -18.00 0.70
CA SER A 159 -4.89 -17.78 1.65
C SER A 159 -3.50 -18.11 1.10
N LEU A 160 -3.42 -18.92 0.03
CA LEU A 160 -2.17 -19.16 -0.71
C LEU A 160 -1.61 -17.87 -1.31
N ILE A 161 -2.47 -16.89 -1.58
CA ILE A 161 -2.08 -15.52 -1.91
C ILE A 161 -1.88 -14.70 -0.63
N SER A 162 -2.94 -14.51 0.14
CA SER A 162 -2.89 -13.74 1.38
C SER A 162 -4.14 -13.98 2.24
N ASN A 163 -3.96 -13.99 3.56
CA ASN A 163 -5.06 -14.01 4.52
C ASN A 163 -5.90 -12.73 4.53
N ASN A 164 -5.40 -11.64 3.93
CA ASN A 164 -6.08 -10.34 3.91
C ASN A 164 -7.00 -10.15 2.70
N LEU A 165 -7.03 -11.12 1.78
CA LEU A 165 -7.78 -11.05 0.54
C LEU A 165 -9.18 -11.65 0.71
N GLN A 166 -10.19 -10.81 0.53
CA GLN A 166 -11.59 -11.21 0.59
C GLN A 166 -12.14 -11.51 -0.81
N PHE A 167 -13.18 -12.34 -0.86
CA PHE A 167 -13.76 -12.80 -2.11
C PHE A 167 -15.25 -13.11 -1.98
N ASN A 168 -15.94 -13.09 -3.10
CA ASN A 168 -17.29 -13.58 -3.30
C ASN A 168 -17.29 -14.53 -4.49
N PHE A 169 -18.04 -15.63 -4.41
CA PHE A 169 -18.24 -16.55 -5.52
C PHE A 169 -19.64 -17.15 -5.50
N GLY A 170 -20.17 -17.51 -6.67
CA GLY A 170 -21.48 -18.15 -6.79
C GLY A 170 -22.16 -17.93 -8.13
N GLY A 171 -23.41 -18.42 -8.25
CA GLY A 171 -24.25 -18.20 -9.43
C GLY A 171 -23.63 -18.71 -10.73
N ASP A 172 -23.60 -17.87 -11.77
CA ASP A 172 -23.11 -18.14 -13.13
C ASP A 172 -21.58 -18.28 -13.23
N TYR A 173 -20.97 -19.03 -12.31
CA TYR A 173 -19.52 -19.27 -12.25
C TYR A 173 -18.69 -17.98 -12.18
N GLU A 174 -19.19 -17.01 -11.40
CA GLU A 174 -18.49 -15.77 -11.13
C GLU A 174 -17.67 -15.87 -9.83
N PHE A 175 -16.46 -15.34 -9.86
CA PHE A 175 -15.58 -15.18 -8.73
C PHE A 175 -15.06 -13.75 -8.70
N THR A 176 -15.17 -13.07 -7.58
CA THR A 176 -14.82 -11.66 -7.45
C THR A 176 -14.00 -11.47 -6.20
N PHE A 177 -12.79 -10.94 -6.34
CA PHE A 177 -12.06 -10.39 -5.20
C PHE A 177 -12.69 -9.07 -4.77
N THR A 178 -12.52 -8.66 -3.52
CA THR A 178 -13.02 -7.36 -3.03
C THR A 178 -11.87 -6.54 -2.48
N VAL A 179 -11.91 -5.24 -2.75
CA VAL A 179 -10.89 -4.29 -2.28
C VAL A 179 -11.15 -3.87 -0.84
N GLU A 180 -12.41 -3.67 -0.45
CA GLU A 180 -12.79 -3.22 0.91
C GLU A 180 -12.01 -1.98 1.38
N GLY A 181 -11.81 -1.01 0.47
CA GLY A 181 -11.04 0.21 0.75
C GLY A 181 -9.51 0.05 0.79
N LYS A 182 -8.97 -1.17 0.66
CA LYS A 182 -7.53 -1.46 0.65
C LYS A 182 -6.92 -1.20 -0.73
N GLU A 183 -6.61 0.06 -1.07
CA GLU A 183 -6.31 0.44 -2.46
C GLU A 183 -5.18 -0.33 -3.13
N TYR A 184 -4.20 -0.83 -2.36
CA TYR A 184 -3.11 -1.67 -2.89
C TYR A 184 -3.63 -2.90 -3.66
N LEU A 185 -4.84 -3.36 -3.36
CA LEU A 185 -5.47 -4.47 -4.08
C LEU A 185 -5.81 -4.11 -5.53
N PHE A 186 -6.12 -2.86 -5.86
CA PHE A 186 -6.33 -2.43 -7.26
C PHE A 186 -5.11 -2.64 -8.16
N TYR A 187 -3.93 -2.81 -7.57
CA TYR A 187 -2.67 -3.01 -8.27
C TYR A 187 -2.20 -4.47 -8.23
N LEU A 188 -2.80 -5.32 -7.38
CA LEU A 188 -2.41 -6.71 -7.21
C LEU A 188 -3.45 -7.68 -7.78
N THR A 189 -4.73 -7.47 -7.53
CA THR A 189 -5.78 -8.39 -7.96
C THR A 189 -5.96 -8.47 -9.48
N PRO A 190 -5.73 -7.41 -10.29
CA PRO A 190 -5.74 -7.55 -11.75
C PRO A 190 -4.70 -8.55 -12.25
N ARG A 191 -3.52 -8.58 -11.63
CA ARG A 191 -2.45 -9.55 -11.97
C ARG A 191 -2.85 -10.98 -11.61
N ILE A 192 -3.60 -11.19 -10.53
CA ILE A 192 -4.15 -12.50 -10.16
C ILE A 192 -5.11 -12.97 -11.25
N VAL A 193 -6.09 -12.14 -11.60
CA VAL A 193 -7.12 -12.46 -12.60
C VAL A 193 -6.52 -12.66 -13.98
N ALA A 194 -5.56 -11.84 -14.39
CA ALA A 194 -4.88 -11.97 -15.68
C ALA A 194 -4.12 -13.30 -15.83
N ALA A 195 -3.65 -13.88 -14.73
CA ALA A 195 -3.00 -15.20 -14.70
C ALA A 195 -3.97 -16.39 -14.78
N MET A 196 -5.28 -16.15 -14.89
CA MET A 196 -6.28 -17.19 -15.00
C MET A 196 -5.95 -18.18 -16.13
N PRO A 197 -5.85 -19.48 -15.83
CA PRO A 197 -5.60 -20.50 -16.83
C PRO A 197 -6.65 -20.56 -17.94
N GLU A 198 -6.21 -20.72 -19.19
CA GLU A 198 -7.08 -20.71 -20.39
C GLU A 198 -8.25 -21.69 -20.31
N LYS A 199 -8.03 -22.90 -19.74
CA LYS A 199 -9.08 -23.91 -19.63
C LYS A 199 -10.25 -23.49 -18.73
N LEU A 200 -10.04 -22.55 -17.81
CA LEU A 200 -11.08 -22.06 -16.92
C LEU A 200 -11.89 -20.93 -17.58
N LYS A 201 -11.33 -20.17 -18.51
CA LYS A 201 -11.95 -18.96 -19.10
C LYS A 201 -13.24 -19.24 -19.87
N SER A 202 -13.45 -20.48 -20.31
CA SER A 202 -14.68 -20.90 -20.99
C SER A 202 -15.87 -21.07 -20.05
N LYS A 203 -15.60 -21.26 -18.75
CA LYS A 203 -16.62 -21.57 -17.74
C LYS A 203 -16.70 -20.50 -16.66
N TRP A 204 -15.56 -20.03 -16.17
CA TRP A 204 -15.46 -19.10 -15.06
C TRP A 204 -15.21 -17.67 -15.54
N LYS A 205 -15.75 -16.72 -14.77
CA LYS A 205 -15.46 -15.30 -14.91
C LYS A 205 -14.91 -14.76 -13.60
N PHE A 206 -13.66 -14.31 -13.64
CA PHE A 206 -12.99 -13.70 -12.49
C PHE A 206 -12.98 -12.17 -12.63
N SER A 207 -13.32 -11.48 -11.55
CA SER A 207 -13.23 -10.03 -11.44
C SER A 207 -12.21 -9.65 -10.36
N PRO A 208 -11.28 -8.71 -10.64
CA PRO A 208 -10.22 -8.33 -9.69
C PRO A 208 -10.76 -7.53 -8.49
N TYR A 209 -11.94 -6.97 -8.62
CA TYR A 209 -12.63 -6.19 -7.61
C TYR A 209 -14.11 -6.19 -7.98
N MET A 210 -14.99 -5.72 -7.09
CA MET A 210 -16.43 -5.75 -7.32
C MET A 210 -16.84 -4.80 -8.46
N PRO A 211 -17.35 -5.32 -9.60
CA PRO A 211 -17.89 -4.46 -10.65
C PRO A 211 -19.27 -3.92 -10.25
N LYS A 212 -19.81 -2.98 -11.03
CA LYS A 212 -21.22 -2.58 -10.92
C LYS A 212 -22.12 -3.82 -10.96
N GLN A 213 -23.01 -3.92 -9.97
CA GLN A 213 -23.97 -5.02 -9.84
C GLN A 213 -25.32 -4.64 -10.49
N ASP A 214 -26.11 -5.63 -10.92
CA ASP A 214 -27.51 -5.38 -11.29
C ASP A 214 -28.38 -5.27 -10.03
N ILE A 215 -28.53 -4.03 -9.58
CA ILE A 215 -29.25 -3.66 -8.36
C ILE A 215 -30.69 -3.19 -8.60
N THR A 216 -31.15 -3.18 -9.86
CA THR A 216 -32.37 -2.46 -10.28
C THR A 216 -33.62 -2.93 -9.53
N ASN A 217 -33.71 -4.23 -9.22
CA ASN A 217 -34.83 -4.83 -8.51
C ASN A 217 -34.40 -5.53 -7.22
N SER A 218 -33.25 -5.12 -6.69
CA SER A 218 -32.64 -5.72 -5.51
C SER A 218 -32.88 -4.85 -4.29
N ASN A 219 -32.87 -5.48 -3.13
CA ASN A 219 -32.90 -4.80 -1.84
C ASN A 219 -31.69 -5.22 -1.01
N PHE A 220 -31.21 -4.31 -0.17
CA PHE A 220 -30.13 -4.53 0.76
C PHE A 220 -30.66 -4.49 2.19
N LYS A 221 -30.43 -5.56 2.96
CA LYS A 221 -30.90 -5.66 4.34
C LYS A 221 -29.74 -5.41 5.30
N MET A 222 -29.83 -4.33 6.06
CA MET A 222 -28.81 -3.95 7.04
C MET A 222 -29.44 -3.17 8.18
N TYR A 223 -28.92 -3.31 9.40
CA TYR A 223 -29.41 -2.57 10.58
C TYR A 223 -30.93 -2.68 10.81
N ASN A 224 -31.52 -3.86 10.56
CA ASN A 224 -32.97 -4.11 10.60
C ASN A 224 -33.80 -3.22 9.65
N LYS A 225 -33.17 -2.66 8.61
CA LYS A 225 -33.83 -1.97 7.51
C LYS A 225 -33.76 -2.82 6.24
N ASP A 226 -34.82 -2.75 5.45
CA ASP A 226 -34.88 -3.29 4.10
C ASP A 226 -34.83 -2.11 3.12
N LEU A 227 -33.67 -1.90 2.51
CA LEU A 227 -33.33 -0.73 1.70
C LEU A 227 -33.39 -1.09 0.22
N SER A 228 -34.34 -0.52 -0.51
CA SER A 228 -34.39 -0.68 -1.96
C SER A 228 -33.47 0.34 -2.62
N PHE A 229 -32.63 -0.10 -3.56
CA PHE A 229 -31.73 0.80 -4.29
C PHE A 229 -32.47 1.88 -5.08
N LYS A 230 -33.71 1.61 -5.54
CA LYS A 230 -34.58 2.60 -6.19
C LYS A 230 -35.12 3.67 -5.25
N GLU A 231 -35.19 3.39 -3.96
CA GLU A 231 -35.66 4.35 -2.95
C GLU A 231 -34.53 5.25 -2.42
N ILE A 232 -33.26 4.91 -2.71
CA ILE A 232 -32.12 5.76 -2.39
C ILE A 232 -31.99 6.81 -3.49
N LEU A 233 -32.06 8.08 -3.09
CA LEU A 233 -31.93 9.21 -3.98
C LEU A 233 -30.57 9.86 -3.79
N VAL A 234 -29.90 10.22 -4.88
CA VAL A 234 -28.59 10.85 -4.88
C VAL A 234 -28.57 12.04 -5.82
N SER A 235 -27.97 13.16 -5.40
CA SER A 235 -27.53 14.22 -6.30
C SER A 235 -26.03 14.10 -6.48
N ALA A 236 -25.54 14.26 -7.70
CA ALA A 236 -24.11 14.17 -8.01
C ALA A 236 -23.68 15.46 -8.75
N GLU A 237 -22.71 16.16 -8.19
CA GLU A 237 -22.15 17.40 -8.75
C GLU A 237 -20.70 17.18 -9.16
N TYR A 238 -20.41 17.36 -10.45
CA TYR A 238 -19.08 17.18 -11.01
C TYR A 238 -18.18 18.38 -10.70
N ASP A 239 -17.00 18.11 -10.13
CA ASP A 239 -15.95 19.09 -9.88
C ASP A 239 -14.92 19.07 -11.03
N ASP A 240 -14.89 20.15 -11.81
CA ASP A 240 -13.99 20.29 -12.96
C ASP A 240 -12.49 20.30 -12.56
N ASN A 241 -12.14 20.60 -11.30
CA ASN A 241 -10.75 20.62 -10.83
C ASN A 241 -10.22 19.23 -10.50
N THR A 242 -11.01 18.43 -9.78
CA THR A 242 -10.60 17.10 -9.31
C THR A 242 -11.01 15.97 -10.26
N ASN A 243 -12.03 16.22 -11.09
CA ASN A 243 -12.80 15.23 -11.85
C ASN A 243 -13.63 14.27 -10.97
N PHE A 244 -13.82 14.59 -9.69
CA PHE A 244 -14.69 13.82 -8.81
C PHE A 244 -16.13 14.33 -8.83
N PHE A 245 -17.05 13.52 -8.33
CA PHE A 245 -18.43 13.89 -8.08
C PHE A 245 -18.65 14.00 -6.59
N ASN A 246 -19.13 15.16 -6.15
CA ASN A 246 -19.63 15.37 -4.80
C ASN A 246 -21.08 14.84 -4.74
N LEU A 247 -21.37 14.01 -3.75
CA LEU A 247 -22.67 13.36 -3.62
C LEU A 247 -23.46 13.93 -2.45
N LYS A 248 -24.78 14.05 -2.62
CA LYS A 248 -25.70 14.11 -1.48
C LYS A 248 -26.72 13.00 -1.59
N PHE A 249 -26.96 12.25 -0.53
CA PHE A 249 -27.91 11.14 -0.53
C PHE A 249 -29.08 11.37 0.42
N TYR A 250 -30.23 10.83 0.05
CA TYR A 250 -31.46 10.89 0.85
C TYR A 250 -32.22 9.57 0.76
N ASN A 251 -32.64 9.06 1.92
CA ASN A 251 -33.66 8.04 2.04
C ASN A 251 -34.30 8.13 3.43
N LYS A 252 -35.62 7.91 3.52
CA LYS A 252 -36.35 7.98 4.80
C LYS A 252 -35.82 6.98 5.83
N LYS A 253 -35.59 5.73 5.43
CA LYS A 253 -35.11 4.65 6.33
C LYS A 253 -33.67 4.89 6.78
N LEU A 254 -32.81 5.41 5.88
CA LEU A 254 -31.44 5.80 6.26
C LEU A 254 -31.43 6.98 7.24
N ASN A 255 -32.33 7.96 7.07
CA ASN A 255 -32.44 9.10 7.99
C ASN A 255 -32.99 8.74 9.39
N GLU A 256 -33.56 7.55 9.56
CA GLU A 256 -33.94 7.02 10.87
C GLU A 256 -32.77 6.38 11.62
N LEU A 257 -31.65 6.12 10.94
CA LEU A 257 -30.44 5.55 11.55
C LEU A 257 -29.57 6.64 12.17
N LYS A 258 -28.69 6.24 13.10
CA LYS A 258 -27.56 7.08 13.49
C LYS A 258 -26.69 7.36 12.28
N GLU A 259 -26.04 8.52 12.29
CA GLU A 259 -25.28 9.04 11.15
C GLU A 259 -24.24 8.04 10.61
N ASP A 260 -23.37 7.50 11.46
CA ASP A 260 -22.34 6.52 11.04
C ASP A 260 -22.94 5.28 10.37
N TYR A 261 -24.08 4.77 10.87
CA TYR A 261 -24.76 3.63 10.27
C TYR A 261 -25.45 3.98 8.95
N ALA A 262 -25.97 5.20 8.81
CA ALA A 262 -26.55 5.67 7.57
C ALA A 262 -25.48 5.79 6.48
N TYR A 263 -24.32 6.37 6.80
CA TYR A 263 -23.18 6.45 5.88
C TYR A 263 -22.65 5.06 5.54
N ASN A 264 -22.42 4.19 6.53
CA ASN A 264 -21.91 2.84 6.27
C ASN A 264 -22.84 2.04 5.33
N ALA A 265 -24.15 2.04 5.60
CA ALA A 265 -25.12 1.40 4.71
C ALA A 265 -25.15 2.03 3.31
N PHE A 266 -25.06 3.36 3.22
CA PHE A 266 -25.01 4.06 1.94
C PHE A 266 -23.76 3.73 1.13
N TYR A 267 -22.58 3.70 1.75
CA TYR A 267 -21.32 3.36 1.08
C TYR A 267 -21.35 1.95 0.48
N ILE A 268 -21.82 0.95 1.23
CA ILE A 268 -21.95 -0.42 0.72
C ILE A 268 -22.91 -0.44 -0.48
N MET A 269 -24.05 0.25 -0.40
CA MET A 269 -24.99 0.35 -1.51
C MET A 269 -24.39 1.11 -2.71
N LEU A 270 -23.58 2.13 -2.46
CA LEU A 270 -22.91 2.91 -3.49
C LEU A 270 -21.91 2.03 -4.26
N GLU A 271 -21.11 1.23 -3.57
CA GLU A 271 -20.18 0.27 -4.17
C GLU A 271 -20.91 -0.73 -5.06
N HIS A 272 -22.05 -1.27 -4.61
CA HIS A 272 -22.85 -2.17 -5.46
C HIS A 272 -23.40 -1.45 -6.71
N ALA A 273 -23.77 -0.17 -6.58
CA ALA A 273 -24.37 0.60 -7.66
C ALA A 273 -23.40 1.01 -8.76
N VAL A 274 -22.13 1.25 -8.41
CA VAL A 274 -21.14 1.81 -9.35
C VAL A 274 -19.92 0.91 -9.57
N GLY A 275 -19.64 -0.02 -8.67
CA GLY A 275 -18.41 -0.81 -8.62
C GLY A 275 -17.29 -0.12 -7.82
N GLU A 276 -16.41 -0.92 -7.22
CA GLU A 276 -15.28 -0.43 -6.40
C GLU A 276 -14.33 0.46 -7.22
N ASN A 277 -14.10 0.15 -8.49
CA ASN A 277 -13.23 0.92 -9.37
C ASN A 277 -13.79 2.32 -9.70
N ILE A 278 -15.07 2.43 -10.04
CA ILE A 278 -15.69 3.73 -10.34
C ILE A 278 -15.78 4.57 -9.08
N LEU A 279 -16.08 3.94 -7.93
CA LEU A 279 -16.05 4.63 -6.65
C LEU A 279 -14.67 5.24 -6.38
N LYS A 280 -13.61 4.45 -6.54
CA LYS A 280 -12.21 4.91 -6.39
C LYS A 280 -11.83 6.02 -7.37
N LEU A 281 -12.29 5.94 -8.62
CA LEU A 281 -11.87 6.85 -9.68
C LEU A 281 -12.60 8.20 -9.67
N TYR A 282 -13.88 8.21 -9.26
CA TYR A 282 -14.76 9.36 -9.48
C TYR A 282 -15.54 9.81 -8.25
N LEU A 283 -15.61 9.02 -7.18
CA LEU A 283 -16.48 9.30 -6.02
C LEU A 283 -15.72 9.54 -4.71
N LEU A 284 -14.46 9.96 -4.79
CA LEU A 284 -13.67 10.43 -3.64
C LEU A 284 -13.95 11.89 -3.27
N GLY A 285 -15.02 12.48 -3.82
CA GLY A 285 -15.49 13.81 -3.43
C GLY A 285 -16.20 13.79 -2.06
N ASN A 286 -16.77 14.94 -1.69
CA ASN A 286 -17.57 15.05 -0.48
C ASN A 286 -18.89 14.28 -0.63
N ILE A 287 -19.22 13.43 0.34
CA ILE A 287 -20.49 12.70 0.40
C ILE A 287 -21.25 13.16 1.64
N GLU A 288 -22.43 13.72 1.43
CA GLU A 288 -23.25 14.27 2.51
C GLU A 288 -24.64 13.62 2.58
N LYS A 289 -25.08 13.31 3.80
CA LYS A 289 -26.47 12.92 4.06
C LYS A 289 -27.37 14.15 4.03
N SER A 290 -28.49 14.06 3.33
CA SER A 290 -29.55 15.07 3.34
C SER A 290 -30.76 14.59 4.14
N ASP A 291 -31.31 15.44 5.00
CA ASP A 291 -32.55 15.15 5.75
C ASP A 291 -33.81 15.28 4.89
N LYS A 292 -33.68 15.89 3.71
CA LYS A 292 -34.80 16.19 2.80
C LYS A 292 -34.47 15.76 1.38
N ARG A 293 -35.49 15.37 0.62
CA ARG A 293 -35.37 15.15 -0.82
C ARG A 293 -35.08 16.48 -1.52
N LEU A 294 -34.10 16.50 -2.42
CA LEU A 294 -33.80 17.63 -3.30
C LEU A 294 -34.35 17.34 -4.72
N ASP A 295 -34.70 18.38 -5.46
CA ASP A 295 -35.28 18.25 -6.81
C ASP A 295 -34.29 17.69 -7.84
N SER A 296 -33.00 17.92 -7.63
CA SER A 296 -31.91 17.45 -8.50
C SER A 296 -31.55 15.96 -8.30
N MET A 297 -32.15 15.27 -7.34
CA MET A 297 -31.77 13.90 -7.02
C MET A 297 -32.34 12.88 -8.01
N ILE A 298 -31.47 11.94 -8.40
CA ILE A 298 -31.78 10.75 -9.20
C ILE A 298 -31.79 9.49 -8.32
N GLU A 299 -32.34 8.39 -8.84
CA GLU A 299 -32.22 7.08 -8.18
C GLU A 299 -30.76 6.61 -8.18
N LEU A 300 -30.30 6.00 -7.10
CA LEU A 300 -28.94 5.44 -6.99
C LEU A 300 -28.62 4.46 -8.13
N THR A 301 -29.61 3.70 -8.60
CA THR A 301 -29.51 2.78 -9.74
C THR A 301 -29.08 3.45 -11.05
N LYS A 302 -29.30 4.76 -11.18
CA LYS A 302 -28.96 5.56 -12.38
C LYS A 302 -27.63 6.29 -12.26
N LEU A 303 -26.97 6.23 -11.09
CA LEU A 303 -25.79 7.04 -10.80
C LEU A 303 -24.60 6.71 -11.72
N TYR A 304 -24.33 5.43 -11.97
CA TYR A 304 -23.25 5.03 -12.86
C TYR A 304 -23.41 5.64 -14.26
N ASP A 305 -24.62 5.52 -14.84
CA ASP A 305 -24.89 6.01 -16.20
C ASP A 305 -24.81 7.55 -16.22
N PHE A 306 -25.29 8.22 -15.16
CA PHE A 306 -25.15 9.67 -14.99
C PHE A 306 -23.68 10.12 -14.96
N ILE A 307 -22.81 9.42 -14.23
CA ILE A 307 -21.36 9.71 -14.18
C ILE A 307 -20.76 9.58 -15.57
N VAL A 308 -21.01 8.45 -16.24
CA VAL A 308 -20.49 8.15 -17.58
C VAL A 308 -20.96 9.20 -18.60
N ASP A 309 -22.24 9.56 -18.59
CA ASP A 309 -22.79 10.53 -19.53
C ASP A 309 -22.29 11.96 -19.24
N THR A 310 -22.10 12.30 -17.96
CA THR A 310 -21.50 13.58 -17.58
C THR A 310 -20.07 13.70 -18.10
N LEU A 311 -19.23 12.67 -17.89
CA LEU A 311 -17.85 12.64 -18.38
C LEU A 311 -17.79 12.75 -19.91
N LYS A 312 -18.65 12.02 -20.64
CA LYS A 312 -18.77 12.13 -22.10
C LYS A 312 -19.15 13.55 -22.53
N SER A 313 -20.14 14.15 -21.88
CA SER A 313 -20.60 15.51 -22.21
C SER A 313 -19.52 16.58 -22.01
N LYS A 314 -18.57 16.31 -21.11
CA LYS A 314 -17.40 17.16 -20.81
C LYS A 314 -16.17 16.81 -21.66
N ASN A 315 -16.30 15.89 -22.62
CA ASN A 315 -15.19 15.36 -23.44
C ASN A 315 -14.02 14.82 -22.60
N LYS A 316 -14.32 14.14 -21.48
CA LYS A 316 -13.33 13.49 -20.62
C LYS A 316 -13.19 12.01 -21.01
N ASP A 317 -11.96 11.51 -21.01
CA ASP A 317 -11.72 10.08 -21.14
C ASP A 317 -12.28 9.34 -19.92
N ILE A 318 -12.99 8.24 -20.18
CA ILE A 318 -13.54 7.39 -19.12
C ILE A 318 -12.50 6.34 -18.78
N ILE A 319 -11.86 6.53 -17.64
CA ILE A 319 -10.96 5.56 -17.04
C ILE A 319 -11.82 4.60 -16.24
N VAL A 320 -11.61 3.30 -16.43
CA VAL A 320 -12.35 2.25 -15.71
C VAL A 320 -11.43 1.49 -14.76
N GLU A 321 -10.14 1.40 -15.11
CA GLU A 321 -9.13 0.72 -14.33
C GLU A 321 -8.33 1.75 -13.50
N PRO A 322 -8.33 1.68 -12.15
CA PRO A 322 -7.60 2.61 -11.29
C PRO A 322 -6.12 2.73 -11.65
N ILE A 323 -5.51 1.64 -12.08
CA ILE A 323 -4.11 1.58 -12.49
C ILE A 323 -3.77 2.47 -13.71
N ASN A 324 -4.78 2.91 -14.47
CA ASN A 324 -4.63 3.80 -15.62
C ASN A 324 -4.84 5.28 -15.25
N ARG A 325 -5.18 5.60 -14.00
CA ARG A 325 -5.39 6.98 -13.53
C ARG A 325 -4.09 7.58 -13.02
N TYR A 326 -3.36 8.23 -13.93
CA TYR A 326 -2.19 9.01 -13.56
C TYR A 326 -2.56 10.40 -13.03
N THR A 327 -1.83 10.85 -12.01
CA THR A 327 -1.98 12.16 -11.38
C THR A 327 -0.61 12.78 -11.17
N VAL A 328 -0.47 14.02 -11.63
CA VAL A 328 0.72 14.85 -11.41
C VAL A 328 0.70 15.38 -9.98
N TYR A 329 1.85 15.36 -9.32
CA TYR A 329 2.06 15.96 -8.01
C TYR A 329 3.30 16.85 -8.02
N GLU A 330 3.28 17.86 -7.15
CA GLU A 330 4.38 18.80 -6.96
C GLU A 330 4.82 18.76 -5.50
N CYS A 331 6.13 18.88 -5.30
CA CYS A 331 6.77 18.84 -3.98
C CYS A 331 7.67 20.07 -3.81
N LYS A 332 8.01 20.38 -2.55
CA LYS A 332 9.05 21.37 -2.23
C LYS A 332 10.35 20.64 -1.93
N PRO A 333 11.38 20.75 -2.78
CA PRO A 333 12.63 20.02 -2.60
C PRO A 333 13.36 20.34 -1.28
N THR A 334 13.94 19.31 -0.67
CA THR A 334 14.92 19.38 0.42
C THR A 334 16.13 18.49 0.13
N ASP A 335 17.23 18.68 0.87
CA ASP A 335 18.54 18.08 0.57
C ASP A 335 18.90 16.85 1.44
N ASN A 336 17.97 16.25 2.21
CA ASN A 336 18.35 15.26 3.24
C ASN A 336 18.38 13.80 2.77
N PHE A 337 17.62 13.42 1.73
CA PHE A 337 17.52 12.01 1.31
C PHE A 337 17.03 11.82 -0.14
N PHE A 338 17.14 10.59 -0.67
CA PHE A 338 16.54 10.25 -1.97
C PHE A 338 15.03 10.57 -1.97
N ARG A 339 14.52 11.06 -3.12
CA ARG A 339 13.15 11.56 -3.34
C ARG A 339 12.79 12.86 -2.63
N GLU A 340 13.59 13.34 -1.66
CA GLU A 340 13.32 14.63 -1.03
C GLU A 340 13.60 15.81 -1.96
N ASP A 341 14.45 15.63 -2.96
CA ASP A 341 14.76 16.65 -3.98
C ASP A 341 13.69 16.74 -5.08
N ILE A 342 12.65 15.89 -5.04
CA ILE A 342 11.57 15.89 -6.03
C ILE A 342 10.86 17.24 -6.00
N PHE A 343 10.69 17.84 -7.18
CA PHE A 343 9.80 19.00 -7.35
C PHE A 343 8.54 18.65 -8.15
N ILE A 344 8.59 17.62 -9.01
CA ILE A 344 7.44 17.17 -9.78
C ILE A 344 7.48 15.66 -10.03
N GLY A 345 6.32 15.02 -9.99
CA GLY A 345 6.18 13.63 -10.39
C GLY A 345 4.80 13.32 -10.94
N ASN A 346 4.65 12.09 -11.42
CA ASN A 346 3.39 11.55 -11.88
C ASN A 346 3.26 10.12 -11.37
N THR A 347 2.10 9.78 -10.82
CA THR A 347 1.84 8.47 -10.23
C THR A 347 0.43 8.01 -10.59
N CYS A 348 0.26 6.70 -10.80
CA CYS A 348 -1.07 6.09 -10.80
C CYS A 348 -1.51 5.60 -9.42
N TYR A 349 -0.67 5.75 -8.38
CA TYR A 349 -0.94 5.31 -7.02
C TYR A 349 -0.59 6.40 -6.00
N MET A 350 -1.51 7.35 -5.82
CA MET A 350 -1.29 8.54 -4.97
C MET A 350 -1.16 8.23 -3.48
N GLU A 351 -1.89 7.23 -2.98
CA GLU A 351 -1.81 6.82 -1.56
C GLU A 351 -0.38 6.41 -1.20
N LEU A 352 0.31 5.68 -2.08
CA LEU A 352 1.71 5.31 -1.88
C LEU A 352 2.65 6.53 -1.78
N ILE A 353 2.40 7.59 -2.55
CA ILE A 353 3.16 8.86 -2.44
C ILE A 353 2.85 9.57 -1.12
N SER A 354 1.57 9.62 -0.75
CA SER A 354 1.12 10.22 0.51
C SER A 354 1.72 9.50 1.72
N ASP A 355 1.74 8.17 1.71
CA ASP A 355 2.33 7.36 2.78
C ASP A 355 3.82 7.65 2.92
N TYR A 356 4.56 7.67 1.80
CA TYR A 356 5.98 8.04 1.79
C TYR A 356 6.20 9.43 2.40
N ALA A 357 5.40 10.44 2.01
CA ALA A 357 5.55 11.81 2.48
C ALA A 357 5.22 11.97 3.98
N ASN A 358 4.33 11.13 4.52
CA ASN A 358 3.86 11.20 5.90
C ASN A 358 4.53 10.16 6.83
N TYR A 359 5.61 9.50 6.38
CA TYR A 359 6.27 8.42 7.14
C TYR A 359 5.33 7.27 7.51
N ASN A 360 4.23 7.09 6.76
CA ASN A 360 3.34 5.96 6.93
C ASN A 360 3.88 4.76 6.13
N ILE A 361 3.84 3.59 6.74
CA ILE A 361 4.38 2.35 6.21
C ILE A 361 3.28 1.30 5.95
N ASP A 362 2.01 1.63 6.22
CA ASP A 362 0.90 0.69 6.12
C ASP A 362 0.78 0.09 4.71
N VAL A 363 0.78 0.94 3.67
CA VAL A 363 0.66 0.45 2.30
C VAL A 363 1.81 -0.48 1.92
N VAL A 364 3.07 -0.11 2.21
CA VAL A 364 4.23 -0.91 1.82
C VAL A 364 4.29 -2.24 2.57
N VAL A 365 3.91 -2.26 3.85
CA VAL A 365 3.84 -3.49 4.64
C VAL A 365 2.70 -4.38 4.12
N ASN A 366 1.53 -3.83 3.81
CA ASN A 366 0.40 -4.61 3.29
C ASN A 366 0.68 -5.21 1.90
N ILE A 367 1.38 -4.47 1.03
CA ILE A 367 1.89 -5.00 -0.24
C ILE A 367 2.87 -6.17 0.00
N SER A 368 3.78 -5.99 0.97
CA SER A 368 4.80 -6.99 1.29
C SER A 368 4.22 -8.27 1.92
N LYS A 369 3.14 -8.16 2.70
CA LYS A 369 2.34 -9.30 3.21
C LYS A 369 1.68 -10.14 2.11
N MET A 370 1.59 -9.63 0.89
CA MET A 370 1.16 -10.40 -0.29
C MET A 370 2.34 -10.98 -1.08
N GLY A 371 3.59 -10.75 -0.66
CA GLY A 371 4.79 -11.17 -1.40
C GLY A 371 5.17 -10.25 -2.58
N ALA A 372 4.46 -9.15 -2.79
CA ALA A 372 4.83 -8.11 -3.75
C ALA A 372 5.74 -7.07 -3.07
N ARG A 373 6.38 -6.18 -3.82
CA ARG A 373 7.26 -5.14 -3.27
C ARG A 373 7.04 -3.79 -3.95
N ALA A 374 6.65 -2.79 -3.18
CA ALA A 374 6.70 -1.39 -3.62
C ALA A 374 8.14 -0.88 -3.46
N VAL A 375 8.74 -0.45 -4.57
CA VAL A 375 10.13 0.01 -4.63
C VAL A 375 10.24 1.20 -5.57
N TYR A 376 11.35 1.93 -5.48
CA TYR A 376 11.71 2.92 -6.48
C TYR A 376 13.17 2.77 -6.89
N LEU A 377 13.44 3.09 -8.15
CA LEU A 377 14.78 3.23 -8.69
C LEU A 377 15.17 4.71 -8.64
N ALA A 378 16.32 5.00 -8.03
CA ALA A 378 16.88 6.35 -7.94
C ALA A 378 18.25 6.40 -8.63
N TYR A 379 18.53 7.51 -9.33
CA TYR A 379 19.84 7.79 -9.92
C TYR A 379 20.11 9.29 -9.94
N VAL A 380 21.39 9.67 -9.85
CA VAL A 380 21.82 11.07 -9.71
C VAL A 380 22.33 11.56 -11.06
N PHE A 381 21.84 12.73 -11.51
CA PHE A 381 22.22 13.27 -12.82
C PHE A 381 23.70 13.56 -12.95
N ALA A 382 24.36 13.94 -11.85
CA ALA A 382 25.79 14.23 -11.82
C ALA A 382 26.68 12.97 -11.98
N ASP A 383 26.14 11.76 -11.82
CA ASP A 383 26.91 10.52 -12.03
C ASP A 383 27.28 10.35 -13.51
N ASN A 384 26.42 10.82 -14.44
CA ASN A 384 26.73 10.81 -15.86
C ASN A 384 27.53 12.05 -16.25
N LYS A 385 28.85 11.87 -16.42
CA LYS A 385 29.79 12.94 -16.80
C LYS A 385 29.56 13.53 -18.20
N GLU A 386 28.73 12.90 -19.02
CA GLU A 386 28.34 13.44 -20.33
C GLU A 386 27.27 14.53 -20.22
N ASN A 387 26.64 14.68 -19.05
CA ASN A 387 25.67 15.74 -18.81
C ASN A 387 26.36 17.10 -18.67
N ASP A 388 26.08 18.00 -19.61
CA ASP A 388 26.46 19.41 -19.51
C ASP A 388 25.32 20.23 -18.90
N PHE A 389 25.43 20.54 -17.61
CA PHE A 389 24.44 21.35 -16.90
C PHE A 389 24.41 22.83 -17.33
N ASN A 390 25.34 23.26 -18.19
CA ASN A 390 25.28 24.59 -18.81
C ASN A 390 24.49 24.59 -20.13
N ASP A 391 24.10 23.42 -20.65
CA ASP A 391 23.25 23.32 -21.84
C ASP A 391 21.82 23.78 -21.50
N GLU A 392 21.31 24.77 -22.24
CA GLU A 392 19.94 25.28 -22.08
C GLU A 392 18.86 24.18 -22.24
N ASN A 393 19.18 23.08 -22.93
CA ASN A 393 18.27 21.95 -23.14
C ASN A 393 18.48 20.78 -22.17
N ILE A 394 19.33 20.92 -21.15
CA ILE A 394 19.67 19.80 -20.24
C ILE A 394 18.43 19.15 -19.62
N ASN A 395 17.47 19.95 -19.13
CA ASN A 395 16.25 19.43 -18.51
C ASN A 395 15.42 18.56 -19.47
N LYS A 396 15.35 18.93 -20.75
CA LYS A 396 14.65 18.13 -21.75
C LYS A 396 15.38 16.81 -22.01
N LYS A 397 16.71 16.84 -22.13
CA LYS A 397 17.52 15.64 -22.32
C LYS A 397 17.37 14.65 -21.18
N LEU A 398 17.45 15.14 -19.94
CA LEU A 398 17.26 14.31 -18.74
C LEU A 398 15.84 13.73 -18.65
N LEU A 399 14.82 14.50 -19.04
CA LEU A 399 13.44 14.03 -19.11
C LEU A 399 13.26 12.92 -20.16
N ASP A 400 13.77 13.15 -21.37
CA ASP A 400 13.71 12.19 -22.48
C ASP A 400 14.45 10.89 -22.12
N GLU A 401 15.60 11.00 -21.45
CA GLU A 401 16.38 9.85 -20.98
C GLU A 401 15.66 9.07 -19.87
N ARG A 402 15.08 9.75 -18.87
CA ARG A 402 14.27 9.09 -17.83
C ARG A 402 13.09 8.32 -18.43
N ASN A 403 12.39 8.93 -19.39
CA ASN A 403 11.27 8.28 -20.06
C ASN A 403 11.74 7.05 -20.85
N LYS A 404 12.87 7.16 -21.56
CA LYS A 404 13.48 6.02 -22.25
C LYS A 404 13.84 4.88 -21.29
N ILE A 405 14.47 5.18 -20.15
CA ILE A 405 14.78 4.18 -19.12
C ILE A 405 13.49 3.52 -18.63
N THR A 406 12.44 4.32 -18.38
CA THR A 406 11.14 3.82 -17.91
C THR A 406 10.53 2.85 -18.93
N ASP A 407 10.51 3.20 -20.21
CA ASP A 407 9.96 2.37 -21.29
C ASP A 407 10.74 1.05 -21.45
N GLU A 408 12.07 1.10 -21.36
CA GLU A 408 12.92 -0.10 -21.43
C GLU A 408 12.72 -1.01 -20.20
N LEU A 409 12.56 -0.44 -19.01
CA LEU A 409 12.22 -1.19 -17.80
C LEU A 409 10.82 -1.81 -17.87
N GLU A 410 9.82 -1.09 -18.38
CA GLU A 410 8.47 -1.63 -18.56
C GLU A 410 8.47 -2.82 -19.54
N SER A 411 9.24 -2.71 -20.63
CA SER A 411 9.36 -3.77 -21.64
C SER A 411 9.89 -5.09 -21.04
N ILE A 412 10.89 -5.04 -20.15
CA ILE A 412 11.45 -6.25 -19.52
C ILE A 412 10.55 -6.83 -18.42
N MET A 413 9.64 -6.02 -17.86
CA MET A 413 8.68 -6.48 -16.85
C MET A 413 7.58 -7.36 -17.44
N GLY A 414 7.35 -7.27 -18.75
CA GLY A 414 6.32 -8.01 -19.46
C GLY A 414 5.03 -7.19 -19.64
N LYS A 415 4.16 -7.67 -20.54
CA LYS A 415 2.91 -6.97 -20.86
C LYS A 415 1.99 -6.97 -19.64
N ARG A 416 1.63 -5.77 -19.19
CA ARG A 416 0.60 -5.53 -18.18
C ARG A 416 -0.72 -6.21 -18.54
N GLU A 417 -1.37 -6.83 -17.55
CA GLU A 417 -2.58 -7.66 -17.72
C GLU A 417 -2.34 -8.89 -18.62
N GLY A 418 -1.07 -9.27 -18.82
CA GLY A 418 -0.68 -10.49 -19.54
C GLY A 418 -0.71 -11.74 -18.68
N GLY A 419 -0.82 -11.60 -17.36
CA GLY A 419 -0.82 -12.70 -16.39
C GLY A 419 0.55 -13.31 -16.13
N LYS A 420 1.61 -12.70 -16.65
CA LYS A 420 3.00 -13.17 -16.58
C LYS A 420 4.01 -12.05 -16.35
N GLU A 421 3.53 -10.82 -16.25
CA GLU A 421 4.36 -9.69 -15.86
C GLU A 421 4.92 -9.91 -14.46
N ILE A 422 6.15 -9.44 -14.25
CA ILE A 422 6.91 -9.55 -12.98
C ILE A 422 6.83 -8.27 -12.14
N GLY A 423 6.14 -7.26 -12.64
CA GLY A 423 5.90 -5.98 -11.99
C GLY A 423 5.24 -4.98 -12.92
N ILE A 424 5.03 -3.77 -12.43
CA ILE A 424 4.46 -2.64 -13.16
C ILE A 424 5.19 -1.34 -12.80
N ILE A 425 5.21 -0.40 -13.75
CA ILE A 425 5.51 1.01 -13.46
C ILE A 425 4.29 1.64 -12.79
N LEU A 426 4.51 2.27 -11.63
CA LEU A 426 3.50 3.08 -10.94
C LEU A 426 3.60 4.55 -11.31
N GLY A 427 4.80 5.02 -11.64
CA GLY A 427 5.05 6.42 -11.85
C GLY A 427 6.52 6.75 -12.05
N ASN A 428 6.79 8.04 -12.18
CA ASN A 428 8.14 8.58 -12.20
C ASN A 428 8.15 9.99 -11.64
N ALA A 429 9.31 10.42 -11.18
CA ALA A 429 9.49 11.76 -10.67
C ALA A 429 10.81 12.37 -11.13
N PHE A 430 10.88 13.68 -11.02
CA PHE A 430 12.03 14.49 -11.38
C PHE A 430 12.38 15.36 -10.17
N GLY A 431 13.61 15.19 -9.70
CA GLY A 431 14.19 16.00 -8.65
C GLY A 431 15.19 17.01 -9.17
N VAL A 432 15.69 17.82 -8.24
CA VAL A 432 16.75 18.80 -8.52
C VAL A 432 18.05 18.10 -8.89
N ALA A 433 18.36 16.97 -8.26
CA ALA A 433 19.62 16.24 -8.43
C ALA A 433 19.46 14.89 -9.13
N GLY A 434 18.26 14.29 -9.14
CA GLY A 434 18.08 12.93 -9.66
C GLY A 434 16.75 12.62 -10.33
N GLY A 435 16.73 11.47 -10.99
CA GLY A 435 15.56 10.86 -11.60
C GLY A 435 15.06 9.67 -10.77
N TYR A 436 13.73 9.49 -10.76
CA TYR A 436 13.07 8.45 -9.97
C TYR A 436 12.05 7.69 -10.80
N ILE A 437 12.00 6.37 -10.64
CA ILE A 437 11.03 5.48 -11.29
C ILE A 437 10.39 4.61 -10.22
N ASP A 438 9.07 4.68 -10.11
CA ASP A 438 8.27 4.06 -9.06
C ASP A 438 7.71 2.73 -9.57
N LEU A 439 7.89 1.65 -8.81
CA LEU A 439 7.67 0.28 -9.26
C LEU A 439 6.86 -0.51 -8.22
N LEU A 440 5.98 -1.37 -8.71
CA LEU A 440 5.40 -2.47 -7.91
C LEU A 440 5.87 -3.79 -8.51
N LEU A 441 6.70 -4.52 -7.78
CA LEU A 441 7.31 -5.76 -8.23
C LEU A 441 6.53 -6.97 -7.68
N TYR A 442 6.13 -7.85 -8.58
CA TYR A 442 5.53 -9.16 -8.26
C TYR A 442 6.61 -10.23 -8.06
N ASN A 443 7.78 -10.04 -8.70
CA ASN A 443 8.97 -10.85 -8.54
C ASN A 443 10.21 -9.95 -8.60
N GLN A 444 10.74 -9.60 -7.43
CA GLN A 444 11.85 -8.66 -7.29
C GLN A 444 13.16 -9.22 -7.85
N ASP A 445 13.47 -10.48 -7.58
CA ASP A 445 14.74 -11.09 -7.99
C ASP A 445 14.83 -11.18 -9.51
N GLU A 446 13.74 -11.58 -10.16
CA GLU A 446 13.67 -11.60 -11.62
C GLU A 446 13.75 -10.20 -12.22
N PHE A 447 13.14 -9.20 -11.58
CA PHE A 447 13.28 -7.81 -12.01
C PHE A 447 14.74 -7.35 -11.93
N ILE A 448 15.43 -7.60 -10.81
CA ILE A 448 16.84 -7.22 -10.63
C ILE A 448 17.70 -7.86 -11.73
N ASN A 449 17.50 -9.15 -12.02
CA ASN A 449 18.24 -9.85 -13.07
C ASN A 449 18.03 -9.22 -14.45
N ARG A 450 16.80 -8.89 -14.82
CA ARG A 450 16.50 -8.28 -16.13
C ARG A 450 16.92 -6.82 -16.22
N ALA A 451 16.72 -6.06 -15.14
CA ALA A 451 17.06 -4.64 -15.09
C ALA A 451 18.58 -4.43 -15.23
N GLN A 452 19.39 -5.35 -14.73
CA GLN A 452 20.86 -5.30 -14.89
C GLN A 452 21.30 -5.19 -16.36
N GLU A 453 20.59 -5.86 -17.28
CA GLU A 453 20.91 -5.86 -18.71
C GLU A 453 20.52 -4.55 -19.42
N VAL A 454 19.48 -3.88 -18.92
CA VAL A 454 19.02 -2.58 -19.42
C VAL A 454 19.90 -1.46 -18.86
N LEU A 455 20.03 -1.42 -17.53
CA LEU A 455 20.66 -0.31 -16.80
C LEU A 455 22.16 -0.20 -17.06
N LYS A 456 22.86 -1.29 -17.42
CA LYS A 456 24.29 -1.25 -17.79
C LYS A 456 24.60 -0.38 -19.02
N ASN A 457 23.58 -0.04 -19.81
CA ASN A 457 23.74 0.82 -20.99
C ASN A 457 23.69 2.31 -20.67
N TYR A 458 23.51 2.68 -19.40
CA TYR A 458 23.40 4.05 -18.94
C TYR A 458 24.55 4.38 -17.97
N ASN A 459 25.09 5.59 -18.09
CA ASN A 459 26.21 6.07 -17.28
C ASN A 459 25.75 6.61 -15.91
N TYR A 460 24.84 5.90 -15.25
CA TYR A 460 24.37 6.23 -13.90
C TYR A 460 24.55 5.09 -12.93
N LYS A 461 24.82 5.44 -11.67
CA LYS A 461 24.71 4.51 -10.55
C LYS A 461 23.26 4.47 -10.07
N PHE A 462 22.56 3.40 -10.39
CA PHE A 462 21.18 3.23 -9.97
C PHE A 462 21.09 2.52 -8.62
N ARG A 463 20.15 2.94 -7.78
CA ARG A 463 19.86 2.32 -6.49
C ARG A 463 18.39 1.94 -6.45
N LEU A 464 18.10 0.69 -6.13
CA LEU A 464 16.76 0.18 -5.88
C LEU A 464 16.49 0.20 -4.37
N LEU A 465 15.44 0.88 -3.94
CA LEU A 465 15.08 1.04 -2.53
C LEU A 465 13.61 0.67 -2.29
N ARG A 466 13.25 0.29 -1.06
CA ARG A 466 11.84 0.16 -0.66
C ARG A 466 11.17 1.52 -0.75
N PHE A 467 9.86 1.53 -1.01
CA PHE A 467 9.07 2.75 -1.08
C PHE A 467 8.75 3.37 0.29
N ARG A 468 9.77 3.61 1.12
CA ARG A 468 9.64 4.27 2.41
C ARG A 468 10.89 5.09 2.72
N GLN A 469 10.73 6.08 3.59
CA GLN A 469 11.84 6.91 4.02
C GLN A 469 12.89 6.07 4.78
N TYR A 470 14.15 6.47 4.65
CA TYR A 470 15.29 5.80 5.29
C TYR A 470 15.36 4.29 4.99
N SER A 471 14.89 3.87 3.82
CA SER A 471 15.03 2.50 3.35
C SER A 471 16.49 2.14 3.09
N ASP A 472 16.85 0.90 3.41
CA ASP A 472 18.08 0.29 2.93
C ASP A 472 18.08 0.15 1.40
N ILE A 473 19.27 0.17 0.82
CA ILE A 473 19.46 -0.12 -0.60
C ILE A 473 19.36 -1.63 -0.80
N ILE A 474 18.37 -2.05 -1.59
CA ILE A 474 18.15 -3.46 -1.95
C ILE A 474 19.24 -3.91 -2.94
N LYS A 475 19.51 -3.06 -3.94
CA LYS A 475 20.48 -3.35 -5.00
C LYS A 475 21.02 -2.05 -5.56
N THR A 476 22.34 -2.01 -5.76
CA THR A 476 22.99 -1.01 -6.60
C THR A 476 23.32 -1.62 -7.94
N PHE A 477 23.01 -0.91 -9.02
CA PHE A 477 23.42 -1.25 -10.38
C PHE A 477 24.53 -0.31 -10.82
N ASN A 478 25.45 -0.84 -11.61
CA ASN A 478 26.58 -0.12 -12.17
C ASN A 478 27.48 0.55 -11.10
N GLU A 479 27.91 -0.23 -10.11
CA GLU A 479 28.75 0.28 -9.01
C GLU A 479 30.10 0.85 -9.48
N ASP A 480 30.64 0.34 -10.59
CA ASP A 480 31.98 0.64 -11.10
C ASP A 480 32.02 1.69 -12.24
N ILE A 481 30.98 2.52 -12.39
CA ILE A 481 31.03 3.60 -13.39
C ILE A 481 32.10 4.62 -12.95
N ASN A 482 33.10 4.81 -13.80
CA ASN A 482 34.28 5.63 -13.55
C ASN A 482 34.05 7.13 -13.69
#